data_AF-A0A3D0M907-F1
#
_entry.id   AF-A0A3D0M907-F1
#
_cell.length_a   1.000
_cell.length_b   1.000
_cell.length_c   1.000
_cell.angle_alpha   90.00
_cell.angle_beta   90.00
_cell.angle_gamma   90.00
#
_symmetry.space_group_name_H-M   'P 1'
#
loop_
_entity.id
_entity.type
_entity.pdbx_description
1 polymer ?
#
loop_
_entity_poly.entity_id
_entity_poly.type
_entity_poly.pdbx_seq_one_letter_code
_entity_poly.pdbx_strand_id
1 'polypeptide(L)'
;MDVVKKYVEVAADFSPDGVMIPLWITWDNGHRYRIDKVTDYRRAASLKAGGAGIRYTCQIGGGQHFLFYEENYKWFVEAKVQKDSAFPGIDPDDTDSGREV
;
A
#
# COMPACT_ATOMS: atom_id res chain seq x y z
N MET A 1 -2.59 13.85 1.47
CA MET A 1 -2.52 12.54 0.79
C MET A 1 -3.24 11.55 1.66
N ASP A 2 -4.25 10.90 1.11
CA ASP A 2 -4.97 9.87 1.86
C ASP A 2 -4.14 8.58 1.85
N VAL A 3 -4.10 7.90 2.99
CA VAL A 3 -3.43 6.61 3.13
C VAL A 3 -4.51 5.53 3.10
N VAL A 4 -4.42 4.63 2.15
CA VAL A 4 -5.38 3.54 1.97
C VAL A 4 -4.70 2.20 2.27
N LYS A 5 -5.51 1.21 2.64
CA LYS A 5 -5.06 -0.17 2.67
C LYS A 5 -4.89 -0.65 1.25
N LYS A 6 -3.71 -1.19 0.95
CA LYS A 6 -3.48 -1.90 -0.28
C LYS A 6 -3.14 -3.34 0.02
N TYR A 7 -4.03 -4.25 -0.36
CA TYR A 7 -3.76 -5.67 -0.28
C TYR A 7 -2.72 -6.05 -1.34
N VAL A 8 -1.77 -6.88 -0.94
CA VAL A 8 -0.65 -7.30 -1.78
C VAL A 8 -0.44 -8.80 -1.65
N GLU A 9 0.11 -9.41 -2.69
CA GLU A 9 0.60 -10.77 -2.60
C GLU A 9 1.93 -10.77 -1.85
N VAL A 10 2.08 -11.72 -0.93
CA VAL A 10 3.29 -11.89 -0.12
C VAL A 10 3.72 -13.34 -0.18
N ALA A 11 4.99 -13.56 -0.52
CA ALA A 11 5.63 -14.85 -0.26
C ALA A 11 6.22 -14.80 1.15
N ALA A 12 5.84 -15.75 2.00
CA ALA A 12 6.33 -15.86 3.37
C ALA A 12 6.84 -17.29 3.63
N ASP A 13 7.87 -17.38 4.47
CA ASP A 13 8.35 -18.64 5.01
C ASP A 13 7.68 -18.93 6.34
N PHE A 14 7.34 -20.20 6.56
CA PHE A 14 6.71 -20.67 7.78
C PHE A 14 7.62 -21.69 8.43
N SER A 15 8.21 -21.30 9.54
CA SER A 15 9.04 -22.21 10.34
C SER A 15 8.18 -23.23 11.11
N PRO A 16 8.73 -24.41 11.43
CA PRO A 16 8.07 -25.39 12.29
C PRO A 16 7.67 -24.85 13.67
N ASP A 17 8.36 -23.83 14.16
CA ASP A 17 8.07 -23.15 15.43
C ASP A 17 6.87 -22.19 15.35
N GLY A 18 6.21 -22.11 14.19
CA GLY A 18 5.03 -21.27 13.96
C GLY A 18 5.36 -19.81 13.69
N VAL A 19 6.63 -19.46 13.46
CA VAL A 19 7.02 -18.11 13.05
C VAL A 19 6.85 -17.98 11.54
N MET A 20 6.09 -16.97 11.12
CA MET A 20 5.85 -16.59 9.74
C MET A 20 6.69 -15.36 9.39
N ILE A 21 7.59 -15.48 8.42
CA ILE A 21 8.49 -14.39 8.01
C ILE A 21 8.24 -14.03 6.54
N PRO A 22 7.79 -12.80 6.25
CA PRO A 22 7.60 -12.36 4.87
C PRO A 22 8.95 -12.17 4.16
N LEU A 23 9.03 -12.64 2.91
CA LEU A 23 10.25 -12.62 2.10
C LEU A 23 10.13 -11.69 0.87
N TRP A 24 8.95 -11.64 0.27
CA TRP A 24 8.70 -10.85 -0.94
C TRP A 24 7.33 -10.21 -0.92
N ILE A 25 7.21 -9.04 -1.53
CA ILE A 25 5.94 -8.38 -1.84
C ILE A 25 5.82 -8.29 -3.36
N THR A 26 4.72 -8.77 -3.91
CA THR A 26 4.37 -8.58 -5.32
C THR A 26 3.31 -7.48 -5.43
N TRP A 27 3.62 -6.44 -6.21
CA TRP A 27 2.70 -5.33 -6.49
C TRP A 27 1.82 -5.61 -7.71
N ASP A 28 0.74 -4.84 -7.91
CA ASP A 28 -0.26 -5.08 -8.96
C ASP A 28 0.31 -5.16 -10.39
N ASN A 29 1.41 -4.46 -10.65
CA ASN A 29 2.09 -4.49 -11.96
C ASN A 29 3.03 -5.70 -12.12
N GLY A 30 2.99 -6.66 -11.19
CA GLY A 30 3.89 -7.81 -11.14
C GLY A 30 5.28 -7.51 -10.62
N HIS A 31 5.59 -6.27 -10.24
CA HIS A 31 6.91 -5.95 -9.66
C HIS A 31 7.05 -6.59 -8.29
N ARG A 32 8.15 -7.33 -8.11
CA ARG A 32 8.47 -8.02 -6.87
C ARG A 32 9.57 -7.29 -6.11
N TYR A 33 9.30 -6.99 -4.85
CA TYR A 33 10.21 -6.35 -3.93
C TYR A 33 10.69 -7.37 -2.90
N ARG A 34 12.01 -7.53 -2.79
CA ARG A 34 12.61 -8.38 -1.77
C ARG A 34 12.54 -7.69 -0.42
N ILE A 35 12.17 -8.43 0.62
CA ILE A 35 12.36 -7.99 1.99
C ILE A 35 13.78 -8.39 2.40
N ASP A 36 14.62 -7.39 2.64
CA ASP A 36 16.02 -7.60 3.01
C ASP A 36 16.14 -8.08 4.45
N LYS A 37 15.31 -7.52 5.34
CA LYS A 37 15.28 -7.85 6.76
C LYS A 37 13.94 -7.54 7.39
N VAL A 38 13.46 -8.41 8.27
CA VAL A 38 12.40 -8.11 9.24
C VAL A 38 13.07 -7.73 10.56
N THR A 39 12.79 -6.54 11.09
CA THR A 39 13.42 -6.02 12.32
C THR A 39 12.52 -6.07 13.54
N ASP A 40 11.21 -6.18 13.35
CA ASP A 40 10.20 -6.24 14.41
C ASP A 40 8.93 -6.90 13.86
N TYR A 41 8.22 -7.67 14.68
CA TYR A 41 6.87 -8.15 14.37
C TYR A 41 6.03 -8.24 15.65
N ARG A 42 4.85 -7.60 15.64
CA ARG A 42 3.98 -7.53 16.81
C ARG A 42 2.53 -7.32 16.43
N ARG A 43 1.60 -7.66 17.34
CA ARG A 43 0.21 -7.21 17.21
C ARG A 43 0.15 -5.69 17.27
N ALA A 44 -0.46 -5.08 16.27
CA ALA A 44 -0.67 -3.63 16.21
C ALA A 44 -1.86 -3.28 15.29
N ALA A 45 -2.48 -2.14 15.56
CA ALA A 45 -3.41 -1.52 14.63
C ALA A 45 -2.67 -0.68 13.58
N SER A 46 -3.20 -0.65 12.36
CA SER A 46 -2.80 0.31 11.33
C SER A 46 -3.58 1.61 11.57
N LEU A 47 -2.89 2.61 12.10
CA LEU A 47 -3.50 3.86 12.53
C LEU A 47 -3.92 4.77 11.37
N LYS A 48 -3.31 4.60 10.18
CA LYS A 48 -3.56 5.49 9.03
C LYS A 48 -4.56 4.92 8.04
N ALA A 49 -4.51 3.61 7.78
CA ALA A 49 -5.40 2.95 6.82
C ALA A 49 -6.55 2.18 7.49
N GLY A 50 -6.63 2.18 8.84
CA GLY A 50 -7.47 1.26 9.61
C GLY A 50 -6.89 -0.16 9.61
N GLY A 51 -7.54 -1.10 10.31
CA GLY A 51 -7.11 -2.51 10.40
C GLY A 51 -6.30 -2.88 11.63
N ALA A 52 -6.30 -4.16 11.98
CA ALA A 52 -5.57 -4.74 13.10
C ALA A 52 -5.06 -6.13 12.75
N GLY A 53 -3.85 -6.45 13.20
CA GLY A 53 -3.20 -7.71 12.87
C GLY A 53 -1.76 -7.76 13.37
N ILE A 54 -0.94 -8.60 12.76
CA ILE A 54 0.51 -8.61 12.99
C ILE A 54 1.14 -7.58 12.05
N ARG A 55 1.81 -6.57 12.61
CA ARG A 55 2.63 -5.63 11.85
C ARG A 55 4.08 -6.08 11.87
N TYR A 56 4.63 -6.24 10.69
CA TYR A 56 6.05 -6.45 10.42
C TYR A 56 6.70 -5.11 10.07
N THR A 57 7.85 -4.84 10.68
CA THR A 57 8.75 -3.76 10.26
C THR A 57 9.82 -4.36 9.36
N CYS A 58 9.78 -4.00 8.09
CA CYS A 58 10.62 -4.56 7.05
C CYS A 58 11.60 -3.52 6.52
N GLN A 59 12.80 -3.96 6.16
CA GLN A 59 13.74 -3.20 5.34
C GLN A 59 13.62 -3.69 3.90
N ILE A 60 13.38 -2.77 2.97
CA ILE A 60 13.25 -3.05 1.53
C ILE A 60 14.02 -1.96 0.79
N GLY A 61 15.07 -2.32 0.05
CA GLY A 61 15.85 -1.35 -0.72
C GLY A 61 16.50 -0.27 0.14
N GLY A 62 16.84 -0.59 1.39
CA GLY A 62 17.41 0.34 2.37
C GLY A 62 16.40 1.27 3.08
N GLY A 63 15.11 1.16 2.76
CA GLY A 63 14.03 1.89 3.43
C GLY A 63 13.27 1.04 4.45
N GLN A 64 12.76 1.68 5.51
CA GLN A 64 11.85 1.03 6.46
C GLN A 64 10.40 1.10 5.97
N HIS A 65 9.73 -0.05 5.94
CA HIS A 65 8.34 -0.19 5.53
C HIS A 65 7.53 -1.02 6.55
N PHE A 66 6.22 -0.81 6.58
CA PHE A 66 5.30 -1.61 7.38
C PHE A 66 4.46 -2.50 6.49
N LEU A 67 4.42 -3.78 6.86
CA LEU A 67 3.60 -4.80 6.24
C LEU A 67 2.71 -5.41 7.32
N PHE A 68 1.44 -5.62 7.02
CA PHE A 68 0.46 -6.06 7.99
C PHE A 68 -0.20 -7.36 7.52
N TYR A 69 -0.42 -8.28 8.46
CA TYR A 69 -1.17 -9.52 8.25
C TYR A 69 -2.40 -9.52 9.16
N GLU A 70 -3.60 -9.47 8.56
CA GLU A 70 -4.88 -9.41 9.28
C GLU A 70 -5.48 -10.79 9.57
N GLU A 71 -6.46 -10.83 10.45
CA GLU A 71 -7.12 -12.08 10.90
C GLU A 71 -7.86 -12.82 9.77
N ASN A 72 -8.20 -12.13 8.68
CA ASN A 72 -8.78 -12.71 7.47
C ASN A 72 -7.74 -13.31 6.50
N TYR A 73 -6.50 -13.50 6.98
CA TYR A 73 -5.37 -14.08 6.24
C TYR A 73 -4.91 -13.23 5.05
N LYS A 74 -5.21 -11.92 5.04
CA LYS A 74 -4.78 -10.99 4.00
C LYS A 74 -3.60 -10.15 4.45
N TRP A 75 -2.69 -9.94 3.51
CA TRP A 75 -1.55 -9.04 3.66
C TRP A 75 -1.87 -7.68 3.07
N PHE A 76 -1.51 -6.61 3.78
CA PHE A 76 -1.64 -5.25 3.26
C PHE A 76 -0.50 -4.33 3.68
N VAL A 77 -0.29 -3.29 2.89
CA VAL A 77 0.58 -2.15 3.21
C VAL A 77 -0.23 -0.85 3.25
N GLU A 78 0.34 0.16 3.89
CA GLU A 78 -0.16 1.54 3.81
C GLU A 78 0.33 2.18 2.49
N ALA A 79 -0.59 2.44 1.56
CA ALA A 79 -0.29 3.09 0.29
C ALA A 79 -0.77 4.54 0.30
N LYS A 80 0.06 5.48 -0.19
CA LYS A 80 -0.35 6.88 -0.38
C LYS A 80 -1.06 7.02 -1.72
N VAL A 81 -2.24 7.59 -1.71
CA VAL A 81 -2.97 7.97 -2.92
C VAL A 81 -2.81 9.48 -3.11
N GLN A 82 -2.35 9.90 -4.30
CA GLN A 82 -2.51 11.29 -4.70
C GLN A 82 -3.98 11.50 -5.06
N LYS A 83 -4.63 12.44 -4.39
CA LYS A 83 -5.85 13.02 -4.96
C LYS A 83 -5.36 13.84 -6.12
N ASP A 84 -5.74 13.43 -7.33
CA ASP A 84 -5.53 14.24 -8.52
C ASP A 84 -6.04 15.64 -8.20
N SER A 85 -5.12 16.62 -8.21
CA SER A 85 -5.49 18.02 -8.20
C SER A 85 -6.45 18.21 -9.34
N ALA A 86 -7.69 18.58 -9.02
CA ALA A 86 -8.74 18.91 -9.97
C ALA A 86 -8.13 19.60 -11.21
N PHE A 87 -8.43 19.07 -12.40
CA PHE A 87 -8.24 19.84 -13.62
C PHE A 87 -8.91 21.20 -13.40
N PRO A 88 -8.19 22.35 -13.50
CA PRO A 88 -8.86 23.64 -13.50
C PRO A 88 -9.79 23.66 -14.72
N GLY A 89 -11.00 24.15 -14.48
CA GLY A 89 -12.18 23.92 -15.32
C GLY A 89 -12.00 24.21 -16.80
N ILE A 90 -12.73 23.44 -17.61
CA ILE A 90 -13.40 24.04 -18.76
C ILE A 90 -14.70 24.57 -18.18
N ASP A 91 -14.82 25.89 -18.06
CA ASP A 91 -16.10 26.50 -17.79
C ASP A 91 -17.03 26.15 -18.96
N PRO A 92 -18.26 25.66 -18.70
CA PRO A 92 -19.21 25.34 -19.78
C PRO A 92 -19.60 26.59 -20.61
N ASP A 93 -19.21 27.79 -20.17
CA ASP A 93 -19.43 29.07 -20.83
C ASP A 93 -18.30 29.45 -21.83
N ASP A 94 -17.18 28.72 -21.88
CA ASP A 94 -16.10 28.91 -22.88
C ASP A 94 -16.46 28.38 -24.28
N THR A 95 -17.71 27.94 -24.48
CA THR A 95 -18.23 27.73 -25.84
C THR A 95 -18.68 29.08 -26.37
N ASP A 96 -17.71 29.89 -26.81
CA ASP A 96 -17.98 31.18 -27.46
C ASP A 96 -18.92 30.95 -28.64
N SER A 97 -20.09 31.53 -28.45
CA SER A 97 -21.15 31.65 -29.41
C SER A 97 -20.78 32.75 -30.39
N GLY A 98 -20.64 32.38 -31.67
CA GLY A 98 -20.80 33.34 -32.75
C GLY A 98 -19.51 33.94 -33.31
N ARG A 99 -19.10 33.40 -34.45
CA ARG A 99 -18.63 34.25 -35.54
C ARG A 99 -19.45 33.93 -36.79
N GLU A 100 -20.44 34.77 -37.04
CA GLU A 100 -20.95 35.02 -38.39
C GLU A 100 -19.77 35.42 -39.29
N VAL A 101 -19.60 34.71 -40.40
CA VAL A 101 -19.34 35.26 -41.75
C VAL A 101 -19.88 34.28 -42.79
#